data_AF-A0A8X6IQ55-F1
#
_entry.id   AF-A0A8X6IQ55-F1
#
_cell.length_a   1.000
_cell.length_b   1.000
_cell.length_c   1.000
_cell.angle_alpha   90.00
_cell.angle_beta   90.00
_cell.angle_gamma   90.00
#
_symmetry.space_group_name_H-M   'P 1'
#
loop_
_entity.id
_entity.type
_entity.pdbx_description
1 polymer ?
#
loop_
_entity_poly.entity_id
_entity_poly.type
_entity_poly.pdbx_seq_one_letter_code
_entity_poly.pdbx_strand_id
1 'polypeptide(L)'
;MFGSKSIKIHEPKCLEKWKIENERLPKDRRMPEPVKPEVIKDSPGPGEDAITGPKSKELPELDAEAEAAYRCHLKNLVPCQYCQRTFNPDRVMVHENACIERPKKRKRPARRR
;
A
#
# COMPACT_ATOMS: atom_id res chain seq x y z
N MET A 1 9.68 17.05 17.50
CA MET A 1 8.27 16.77 17.15
C MET A 1 8.04 17.16 15.70
N PHE A 2 7.52 16.26 14.87
CA PHE A 2 7.19 16.55 13.47
C PHE A 2 5.66 16.73 13.38
N GLY A 3 5.20 17.95 13.08
CA GLY A 3 3.77 18.25 12.91
C GLY A 3 3.32 18.15 11.46
N SER A 4 2.03 18.35 11.17
CA SER A 4 1.46 18.31 9.81
C SER A 4 2.18 19.23 8.80
N LYS A 5 2.74 20.36 9.24
CA LYS A 5 3.55 21.26 8.40
C LYS A 5 4.82 20.60 7.85
N SER A 6 5.41 19.66 8.59
CA SER A 6 6.61 18.94 8.17
C SER A 6 6.35 17.94 7.05
N ILE A 7 5.11 17.47 6.88
CA ILE A 7 4.73 16.55 5.80
C ILE A 7 4.96 17.22 4.44
N LYS A 8 4.56 18.49 4.27
CA LYS A 8 4.78 19.24 3.02
C LYS A 8 6.25 19.37 2.63
N ILE A 9 7.14 19.41 3.63
CA ILE A 9 8.59 19.52 3.43
C ILE A 9 9.20 18.12 3.20
N HIS A 10 8.62 17.09 3.81
CA HIS A 10 9.09 15.71 3.71
C HIS A 10 8.68 15.02 2.41
N GLU A 11 7.44 15.22 1.96
CA GLU A 11 6.85 14.63 0.75
C GLU A 11 7.78 14.63 -0.47
N PRO A 12 8.38 15.76 -0.90
CA PRO A 12 9.25 15.77 -2.08
C PRO A 12 10.49 14.89 -1.89
N LYS A 13 11.11 14.92 -0.70
CA LYS A 13 12.28 14.10 -0.37
C LYS A 13 11.92 12.61 -0.24
N CYS A 14 10.71 12.32 0.22
CA CYS A 14 10.18 10.95 0.26
C CYS A 14 9.98 10.41 -1.16
N LEU A 15 9.35 11.21 -2.03
CA LEU A 15 9.12 10.84 -3.43
C LEU A 15 10.42 10.63 -4.20
N GLU A 16 11.43 11.48 -4.00
CA GLU A 16 12.75 11.31 -4.60
C GLU A 16 13.40 9.96 -4.20
N LYS A 17 13.41 9.65 -2.90
CA LYS A 17 13.92 8.37 -2.40
C LYS A 17 13.14 7.19 -2.97
N TRP A 18 11.82 7.32 -3.05
CA TRP A 18 10.96 6.30 -3.64
C TRP A 18 11.31 6.06 -5.11
N LYS A 19 11.51 7.12 -5.91
CA LYS A 19 11.88 6.98 -7.34
C LYS A 19 13.21 6.24 -7.50
N ILE A 20 14.22 6.62 -6.71
CA ILE A 20 15.54 5.97 -6.73
C ILE A 20 15.43 4.48 -6.42
N GLU A 21 14.68 4.11 -5.39
CA GLU A 21 14.51 2.70 -5.02
C GLU A 21 13.70 1.94 -6.08
N ASN A 22 12.65 2.56 -6.61
CA ASN A 22 11.83 1.98 -7.67
C ASN A 22 12.62 1.78 -8.98
N GLU A 23 13.55 2.67 -9.31
CA GLU A 23 14.44 2.52 -10.47
C GLU A 23 15.45 1.38 -10.32
N ARG A 24 15.87 1.07 -9.09
CA ARG A 24 16.74 -0.07 -8.80
C ARG A 24 16.04 -1.42 -8.96
N LEU A 25 14.71 -1.44 -8.92
CA LEU A 25 13.94 -2.65 -9.17
C LEU A 25 13.95 -3.02 -10.68
N PRO A 26 13.91 -4.32 -11.01
CA PRO A 26 13.65 -4.80 -12.36
C PRO A 26 12.40 -4.16 -12.97
N LYS A 27 12.39 -3.92 -14.29
CA LYS A 27 11.31 -3.19 -14.99
C LYS A 27 9.91 -3.77 -14.72
N ASP A 28 9.81 -5.09 -14.60
CA ASP A 28 8.61 -5.85 -14.28
C ASP A 28 8.10 -5.68 -12.84
N ARG A 29 8.93 -5.12 -11.94
CA ARG A 29 8.65 -4.95 -10.51
C ARG A 29 8.54 -3.50 -10.09
N ARG A 30 8.71 -2.55 -11.02
CA ARG A 30 8.57 -1.13 -10.73
C ARG A 30 7.10 -0.79 -10.50
N MET A 31 6.83 0.01 -9.47
CA MET A 31 5.50 0.52 -9.17
C MET A 31 5.27 1.87 -9.84
N PRO A 32 4.01 2.23 -10.14
CA PRO A 32 3.65 3.59 -10.51
C PRO A 32 3.89 4.55 -9.33
N GLU A 33 4.07 5.84 -9.64
CA GLU A 33 4.26 6.87 -8.60
C GLU A 33 3.11 6.86 -7.58
N PRO A 34 3.40 6.96 -6.27
CA PRO A 34 2.37 7.02 -5.25
C PRO A 34 1.47 8.23 -5.47
N VAL A 35 0.16 7.99 -5.58
CA VAL A 35 -0.84 9.05 -5.72
C VAL A 35 -1.18 9.59 -4.34
N LYS A 36 -1.11 10.91 -4.18
CA LYS A 36 -1.55 11.57 -2.94
C LYS A 36 -3.05 11.37 -2.77
N PRO A 37 -3.53 10.82 -1.63
CA PRO A 37 -4.96 10.72 -1.40
C PRO A 37 -5.58 12.11 -1.36
N GLU A 38 -6.65 12.31 -2.13
CA GLU A 38 -7.45 13.54 -2.06
C GLU A 38 -8.14 13.58 -0.70
N VAL A 39 -7.81 14.61 0.09
CA VAL A 39 -8.50 14.86 1.35
C VAL A 39 -9.87 15.41 0.96
N ILE A 40 -10.94 14.65 1.24
CA ILE A 40 -12.32 15.10 1.05
C ILE A 40 -12.52 16.27 2.03
N LYS A 41 -12.50 17.51 1.54
CA LYS A 41 -12.65 18.71 2.38
C LYS A 41 -14.01 19.38 2.26
N ASP A 42 -14.87 18.88 1.39
CA ASP A 42 -16.11 19.56 1.03
C ASP A 42 -17.31 18.64 1.23
N SER A 43 -17.56 18.23 2.48
CA SER A 43 -18.94 18.06 2.92
C SER A 43 -19.35 19.39 3.55
N PRO A 44 -20.32 20.14 3.00
CA PRO A 44 -20.87 21.29 3.70
C PRO A 44 -21.42 20.77 5.03
N GLY A 45 -20.90 21.29 6.14
CA GLY A 45 -21.43 20.97 7.46
C GLY A 45 -22.95 21.25 7.45
N PRO A 46 -23.78 20.40 8.10
CA PRO A 46 -25.16 20.77 8.27
C PRO A 46 -25.17 22.06 9.08
N GLY A 47 -25.70 23.10 8.46
CA GLY A 47 -25.95 24.37 9.10
C GLY A 47 -26.63 24.14 10.44
N GLU A 48 -26.22 24.95 11.41
CA GLU A 48 -27.07 25.32 12.52
C GLU A 48 -28.50 25.58 12.02
N ASP A 49 -29.41 24.63 12.26
CA ASP A 49 -30.76 24.86 12.78
C ASP A 49 -31.63 23.59 12.68
N ALA A 50 -32.07 23.14 13.87
CA ALA A 50 -33.35 22.48 14.15
C ALA A 50 -33.56 20.98 13.83
N ILE A 51 -33.71 20.20 14.92
CA ILE A 51 -34.89 19.37 15.31
C ILE A 51 -34.46 18.04 15.96
N THR A 52 -34.85 17.91 17.22
CA THR A 52 -34.76 16.74 18.10
C THR A 52 -35.54 15.54 17.53
N GLY A 53 -34.82 14.48 17.15
CA GLY A 53 -35.37 13.14 16.92
C GLY A 53 -34.48 12.09 17.61
N PRO A 54 -35.04 11.01 18.20
CA PRO A 54 -34.23 10.00 18.87
C PRO A 54 -33.41 9.24 17.82
N LYS A 55 -32.10 9.45 17.82
CA LYS A 55 -31.14 8.63 17.07
C LYS A 55 -31.26 7.19 17.57
N SER A 56 -31.97 6.35 16.83
CA SER A 56 -31.82 4.90 16.92
C SER A 56 -30.34 4.57 16.72
N LYS A 57 -29.82 3.71 17.59
CA LYS A 57 -28.40 3.32 17.66
C LYS A 57 -28.00 2.58 16.39
N GLU A 58 -27.67 3.33 15.35
CA GLU A 58 -26.90 2.82 14.22
C GLU A 58 -25.44 2.74 14.65
N LEU A 59 -24.86 1.57 14.41
CA LEU A 59 -23.44 1.29 14.57
C LEU A 59 -22.63 2.43 13.89
N PRO A 60 -21.59 3.00 14.53
CA PRO A 60 -20.87 4.12 13.94
C PRO A 60 -20.42 3.76 12.53
N GLU A 61 -20.81 4.61 11.57
CA GLU A 61 -20.17 4.80 10.28
C GLU A 61 -18.66 4.59 10.47
N LEU A 62 -18.15 3.41 10.13
CA LEU A 62 -16.70 3.18 10.17
C LEU A 62 -16.09 4.26 9.27
N ASP A 63 -15.31 5.16 9.87
CA ASP A 63 -14.87 6.41 9.24
C ASP A 63 -14.48 6.16 7.78
N ALA A 64 -15.07 6.89 6.84
CA ALA A 64 -14.82 6.72 5.41
C ALA A 64 -13.31 6.73 5.07
N GLU A 65 -12.52 7.43 5.89
CA GLU A 65 -11.06 7.45 5.86
C GLU A 65 -10.41 6.10 6.22
N ALA A 66 -10.91 5.41 7.25
CA ALA A 66 -10.45 4.09 7.65
C ALA A 66 -10.77 3.04 6.56
N GLU A 67 -11.95 3.11 5.96
CA GLU A 67 -12.32 2.23 4.85
C GLU A 67 -11.49 2.54 3.59
N ALA A 68 -11.26 3.82 3.27
CA ALA A 68 -10.37 4.23 2.19
C ALA A 68 -8.93 3.76 2.42
N ALA A 69 -8.41 3.88 3.65
CA ALA A 69 -7.10 3.39 4.02
C ALA A 69 -7.00 1.86 3.85
N TYR A 70 -8.04 1.12 4.25
CA TYR A 70 -8.11 -0.32 4.04
C TYR A 70 -8.14 -0.68 2.55
N ARG A 71 -8.95 0.01 1.74
CA ARG A 71 -8.99 -0.19 0.28
C ARG A 71 -7.63 0.09 -0.37
N CYS A 72 -6.95 1.16 0.03
CA CYS A 72 -5.61 1.48 -0.45
C CYS A 72 -4.58 0.42 -0.04
N HIS A 73 -4.65 -0.07 1.21
CA HIS A 73 -3.78 -1.16 1.67
C HIS A 73 -3.93 -2.41 0.79
N LEU A 74 -5.15 -2.84 0.50
CA LEU A 74 -5.40 -4.02 -0.33
C LEU A 74 -4.85 -3.85 -1.76
N LYS A 75 -4.97 -2.65 -2.35
CA LYS A 75 -4.43 -2.34 -3.69
C LYS A 75 -2.91 -2.38 -3.76
N ASN A 76 -2.22 -2.13 -2.64
CA ASN A 76 -0.76 -2.12 -2.58
C ASN A 76 -0.16 -3.53 -2.45
N LEU A 77 -0.98 -4.56 -2.24
CA LEU A 77 -0.51 -5.93 -2.15
C LEU A 77 -0.20 -6.49 -3.53
N VAL A 78 0.96 -7.12 -3.67
CA VAL A 78 1.43 -7.74 -4.92
C VAL A 78 1.47 -9.27 -4.79
N PRO A 79 1.02 -10.01 -5.82
CA PRO A 79 1.03 -11.47 -5.80
C PRO A 79 2.44 -12.02 -6.05
N CYS A 80 2.76 -13.14 -5.39
CA CYS A 80 3.95 -13.93 -5.67
C CYS A 80 3.83 -14.63 -7.04
N GLN A 81 4.88 -14.56 -7.85
CA GLN A 81 4.89 -15.13 -9.20
C GLN A 81 4.79 -16.67 -9.25
N TYR A 82 5.00 -17.36 -8.13
CA TYR A 82 5.00 -18.83 -8.07
C TYR A 82 3.75 -19.41 -7.39
N CYS A 83 3.31 -18.81 -6.27
CA CYS A 83 2.22 -19.35 -5.46
C CYS A 83 0.98 -18.43 -5.38
N GLN A 84 1.02 -17.25 -6.00
CA GLN A 84 -0.07 -16.28 -6.09
C GLN A 84 -0.59 -15.72 -4.76
N ARG A 85 0.07 -16.01 -3.62
CA ARG A 85 -0.22 -15.33 -2.35
C ARG A 85 0.20 -13.87 -2.44
N THR A 86 -0.61 -12.98 -1.86
CA THR A 86 -0.39 -11.53 -1.87
C THR A 86 0.45 -11.08 -0.68
N PHE A 87 1.43 -10.21 -0.92
CA PHE A 87 2.32 -9.68 0.12
C PHE A 87 2.55 -8.18 -0.08
N ASN A 88 3.09 -7.52 0.95
CA ASN A 88 3.67 -6.19 0.75
C ASN A 88 4.83 -6.25 -0.26
N PRO A 89 5.03 -5.20 -1.08
CA PRO A 89 6.06 -5.18 -2.12
C PRO A 89 7.46 -5.45 -1.57
N ASP A 90 7.79 -4.96 -0.38
CA ASP A 90 9.10 -5.20 0.24
C ASP A 90 9.32 -6.66 0.66
N ARG A 91 8.24 -7.39 0.98
CA ARG A 91 8.31 -8.76 1.51
C ARG A 91 8.15 -9.82 0.44
N VAL A 92 7.55 -9.49 -0.70
CA VAL A 92 7.33 -10.44 -1.80
C VAL A 92 8.66 -11.03 -2.29
N MET A 93 9.73 -10.23 -2.37
CA MET A 93 11.03 -10.71 -2.85
C MET A 93 11.66 -11.75 -1.91
N VAL A 94 11.57 -11.52 -0.59
CA VAL A 94 12.06 -12.47 0.42
C VAL A 94 11.25 -13.76 0.36
N HIS A 95 9.93 -13.64 0.22
CA HIS A 95 9.05 -14.80 0.03
C HIS A 95 9.40 -15.58 -1.25
N GLU A 96 9.52 -14.92 -2.39
CA GLU A 96 9.85 -15.53 -3.69
C GLU A 96 11.19 -16.28 -3.70
N ASN A 97 12.14 -15.86 -2.88
CA ASN A 97 13.42 -16.55 -2.71
C ASN A 97 13.30 -17.87 -1.96
N ALA A 98 12.36 -17.97 -1.03
CA ALA A 98 12.09 -19.17 -0.23
C ALA A 98 10.82 -19.93 -0.65
N CYS A 99 10.11 -19.45 -1.67
CA CYS A 99 8.81 -19.98 -2.07
C CYS A 99 8.94 -21.45 -2.50
N ILE A 100 8.12 -22.31 -1.89
CA ILE A 100 8.20 -23.77 -2.08
C ILE A 100 7.73 -24.20 -3.48
N GLU A 101 6.80 -23.47 -4.08
CA GLU A 101 6.22 -23.73 -5.41
C GLU A 101 7.17 -23.33 -6.55
N ARG A 102 8.29 -22.66 -6.23
CA ARG A 102 9.28 -22.25 -7.22
C ARG A 102 10.09 -23.48 -7.69
N PRO A 103 10.18 -23.76 -9.00
CA PRO A 103 10.96 -24.89 -9.50
C PRO A 103 12.44 -24.73 -9.13
N LYS A 104 12.95 -25.61 -8.27
CA LYS A 104 14.37 -25.61 -7.89
C LYS A 104 15.20 -25.95 -9.13
N LYS A 105 16.16 -25.08 -9.51
CA LYS A 105 17.13 -25.40 -10.57
C LYS A 105 17.79 -26.75 -10.21
N ARG A 106 17.59 -27.77 -11.05
CA ARG A 106 18.27 -29.06 -10.89
C ARG A 106 19.78 -28.78 -10.84
N LYS A 107 20.47 -29.19 -9.77
CA LYS A 107 21.94 -29.13 -9.71
C LYS A 107 22.44 -30.00 -10.87
N ARG A 108 23.16 -29.40 -11.83
CA ARG A 108 23.83 -30.18 -12.88
C ARG A 108 24.74 -31.19 -12.17
N PRO A 109 24.64 -32.49 -12.47
CA PRO A 109 25.54 -33.46 -11.86
C PRO A 109 26.98 -33.04 -12.16
N ALA A 110 27.83 -33.07 -11.14
CA ALA A 110 29.25 -32.80 -11.30
C ALA A 110 29.79 -33.74 -12.38
N ARG A 111 30.42 -33.16 -13.41
CA ARG A 111 31.02 -33.92 -14.50
C ARG A 111 32.12 -34.78 -13.89
N ARG A 112 31.87 -36.09 -13.77
CA ARG A 112 32.88 -37.08 -13.34
C ARG A 112 34.06 -36.96 -14.30
N ARG A 113 35.25 -36.67 -13.76
CA ARG A 113 36.54 -36.82 -14.45
C ARG A 113 36.95 -38.28 -14.40
#